data_AF-A0A533SAI5-F1
#
_entry.id   AF-A0A533SAI5-F1
#
_cell.length_a   1.000
_cell.length_b   1.000
_cell.length_c   1.000
_cell.angle_alpha   90.00
_cell.angle_beta   90.00
_cell.angle_gamma   90.00
#
_symmetry.space_group_name_H-M   'P 1'
#
loop_
_entity.id
_entity.type
_entity.pdbx_description
1 polymer ?
#
loop_
_entity_poly.entity_id
_entity_poly.type
_entity_poly.pdbx_seq_one_letter_code
_entity_poly.pdbx_strand_id
1 'polypeptide(L)'
;EIEKLIPTLEDASVLLNVLPTYATGQRLCSYVSIITGPSRTADIELTTVLGVHGPNELHVVLMDNGRSAMRDDPDFREALYCIRCGSCLNTCPVYQILDGDYGHVYLGGIGAVWTYFTRGKEDAAGAAWACTDCRRCTVECPLEIDVPKMVEELRARLVESGLQPNSVRAMTENIKNAGSPYPTGLGTSEM
;
A
#
# COMPACT_ATOMS: atom_id res chain seq x y z
N GLU A 1 5.39 7.22 10.99
CA GLU A 1 4.01 6.67 11.06
C GLU A 1 4.09 5.23 11.54
N ILE A 2 3.05 4.71 12.18
CA ILE A 2 3.02 3.29 12.58
C ILE A 2 2.94 2.46 11.30
N GLU A 3 4.01 1.77 10.93
CA GLU A 3 3.99 0.90 9.74
C GLU A 3 3.45 -0.50 10.07
N LYS A 4 3.90 -1.09 11.18
CA LYS A 4 3.47 -2.42 11.60
C LYS A 4 3.61 -2.59 13.11
N LEU A 5 2.63 -3.23 13.73
CA LEU A 5 2.70 -3.70 15.11
C LEU A 5 2.87 -5.22 15.06
N ILE A 6 3.95 -5.70 15.66
CA ILE A 6 4.31 -7.12 15.67
C ILE A 6 4.39 -7.57 17.13
N PRO A 7 3.78 -8.70 17.52
CA PRO A 7 3.71 -9.10 18.92
C PRO A 7 5.07 -9.40 19.56
N THR A 8 5.96 -10.05 18.81
CA THR A 8 7.25 -10.53 19.32
C THR A 8 8.42 -10.24 18.37
N LEU A 9 9.65 -10.35 18.86
CA LEU A 9 10.85 -10.20 18.04
C LEU A 9 11.03 -11.38 17.09
N GLU A 10 10.60 -12.56 17.51
CA GLU A 10 10.57 -13.79 16.72
C GLU A 10 9.65 -13.63 15.50
N ASP A 11 8.44 -13.10 15.68
CA ASP A 11 7.55 -12.77 14.56
C ASP A 11 8.17 -11.73 13.62
N ALA A 12 8.85 -10.72 14.19
CA ALA A 12 9.52 -9.70 13.40
C ALA A 12 10.67 -10.29 12.56
N SER A 13 11.36 -11.31 13.09
CA SER A 13 12.44 -12.01 12.38
C SER A 13 11.95 -12.70 11.10
N VAL A 14 10.71 -13.20 11.08
CA VAL A 14 10.11 -13.80 9.88
C VAL A 14 9.98 -12.74 8.78
N LEU A 15 9.43 -11.58 9.11
CA LEU A 15 9.27 -10.49 8.13
C LEU A 15 10.61 -9.94 7.66
N LEU A 16 11.61 -9.84 8.55
CA LEU A 16 12.97 -9.41 8.22
C LEU A 16 13.71 -10.37 7.28
N ASN A 17 13.28 -11.64 7.19
CA ASN A 17 13.81 -12.61 6.22
C ASN A 17 13.05 -12.58 4.88
N VAL A 18 11.72 -12.42 4.93
CA VAL A 18 10.87 -12.42 3.73
C VAL A 18 11.04 -11.13 2.92
N LEU A 19 11.04 -9.97 3.59
CA LEU A 19 11.12 -8.66 2.94
C LEU A 19 12.31 -8.51 1.98
N PRO A 20 13.57 -8.71 2.39
CA PRO A 20 14.71 -8.46 1.51
C PRO A 20 14.77 -9.44 0.34
N THR A 21 14.27 -10.67 0.52
CA THR A 21 14.21 -11.70 -0.51
C THR A 21 13.31 -11.25 -1.66
N TYR A 22 12.09 -10.79 -1.34
CA TYR A 22 11.14 -10.32 -2.34
C TYR A 22 11.42 -8.90 -2.85
N ALA A 23 12.14 -8.08 -2.08
CA ALA A 23 12.46 -6.72 -2.49
C ALA A 23 13.69 -6.63 -3.40
N THR A 24 14.78 -7.26 -2.99
CA THR A 24 16.10 -7.09 -3.63
C THR A 24 16.80 -8.42 -3.93
N GLY A 25 16.17 -9.57 -3.63
CA GLY A 25 16.80 -10.88 -3.73
C GLY A 25 17.88 -11.14 -2.67
N GLN A 26 17.99 -10.28 -1.66
CA GLN A 26 18.98 -10.41 -0.60
C GLN A 26 18.47 -11.32 0.52
N ARG A 27 19.39 -12.01 1.21
CA ARG A 27 19.06 -12.90 2.33
C ARG A 27 18.69 -12.16 3.61
N LEU A 28 19.08 -10.90 3.74
CA LEU A 28 18.90 -10.06 4.92
C LEU A 28 18.93 -8.59 4.52
N CYS A 29 18.24 -7.76 5.29
CA CYS A 29 18.27 -6.31 5.13
C CYS A 29 19.69 -5.78 5.35
N SER A 30 20.11 -4.77 4.58
CA SER A 30 21.45 -4.17 4.70
C SER A 30 21.70 -3.51 6.06
N TYR A 31 20.63 -3.06 6.72
CA TYR A 31 20.69 -2.46 8.05
C TYR A 31 19.39 -2.75 8.81
N VAL A 32 19.53 -3.27 10.03
CA VAL A 32 18.42 -3.47 10.98
C VAL A 32 18.87 -2.89 12.31
N SER A 33 18.12 -1.91 12.83
CA SER A 33 18.34 -1.34 14.15
C SER A 33 17.20 -1.76 15.08
N ILE A 34 17.55 -2.35 16.21
CA ILE A 34 16.60 -2.76 17.25
C ILE A 34 16.86 -1.88 18.46
N ILE A 35 15.91 -1.00 18.76
CA ILE A 35 15.99 -0.06 19.88
C ILE A 35 15.08 -0.57 20.99
N THR A 36 15.67 -0.99 22.11
CA THR A 36 14.95 -1.56 23.27
C THR A 36 14.82 -0.60 24.44
N GLY A 37 15.40 0.61 24.35
CA GLY A 37 15.38 1.61 25.42
C GLY A 37 16.49 2.66 25.27
N PRO A 38 16.71 3.48 26.31
CA PRO A 38 17.87 4.37 26.41
C PRO A 38 19.20 3.62 26.25
N SER A 39 20.25 4.36 25.93
CA SER A 39 21.60 3.78 25.86
C SER A 39 21.97 3.16 27.20
N ARG A 40 22.48 1.93 27.21
CA ARG A 40 22.93 1.24 28.41
C ARG A 40 24.21 0.44 28.11
N THR A 41 25.18 0.51 29.02
CA THR A 41 26.37 -0.34 29.00
C THR A 41 26.56 -1.01 30.36
N ALA A 42 27.04 -2.24 30.36
CA ALA A 42 27.49 -2.94 31.56
C ALA A 42 29.03 -3.05 31.61
N ASP A 43 29.73 -2.44 30.66
CA ASP A 43 31.20 -2.53 30.54
C ASP A 43 31.92 -1.69 31.60
N ILE A 44 31.19 -0.81 32.30
CA ILE A 44 31.70 0.00 33.41
C ILE A 44 31.50 -0.78 34.71
N GLU A 45 32.57 -1.39 35.20
CA GLU A 45 32.61 -2.07 36.51
C GLU A 45 31.53 -3.15 36.68
N LEU A 46 31.04 -3.76 35.59
CA LEU A 46 29.94 -4.73 35.59
C LEU A 46 28.61 -4.18 36.14
N THR A 47 28.48 -2.86 36.19
CA THR A 47 27.25 -2.17 36.60
C THR A 47 26.56 -1.61 35.37
N THR A 48 25.23 -1.77 35.29
CA THR A 48 24.47 -1.16 34.20
C THR A 48 24.43 0.36 34.42
N VAL A 49 25.09 1.11 33.53
CA VAL A 49 25.04 2.57 33.50
C VAL A 49 24.25 2.99 32.26
N LEU A 50 23.26 3.85 32.45
CA LEU A 50 22.45 4.41 31.36
C LEU A 50 23.12 5.68 30.81
N GLY A 51 22.95 5.94 29.51
CA GLY A 51 23.29 7.24 28.92
C GLY A 51 24.74 7.49 28.56
N VAL A 52 25.61 6.47 28.64
CA VAL A 52 27.06 6.65 28.45
C VAL A 52 27.43 6.92 26.99
N HIS A 53 26.86 6.14 26.06
CA HIS A 53 27.20 6.18 24.64
C HIS A 53 26.06 6.70 23.75
N GLY A 54 24.94 7.13 24.34
CA GLY A 54 23.74 7.52 23.60
C GLY A 54 22.71 8.19 24.50
N PRO A 55 21.44 8.26 24.07
CA PRO A 55 20.43 9.07 24.76
C PRO A 55 20.09 8.50 26.15
N ASN A 56 19.91 9.41 27.12
CA ASN A 56 19.45 9.11 28.48
C ASN A 56 17.98 8.67 28.54
N GLU A 57 17.17 9.10 27.58
CA GLU A 57 15.74 8.84 27.51
C GLU A 57 15.35 8.43 26.08
N LEU A 58 14.32 7.59 25.98
CA LEU A 58 13.70 7.20 24.72
C LEU A 58 12.23 7.63 24.72
N HIS A 59 11.88 8.53 23.82
CA HIS A 59 10.50 8.96 23.60
C HIS A 59 10.01 8.38 22.27
N VAL A 60 8.92 7.60 22.31
CA VAL A 60 8.34 6.97 21.12
C VAL A 60 7.01 7.63 20.80
N VAL A 61 6.94 8.35 19.68
CA VAL A 61 5.69 8.98 19.20
C VAL A 61 5.12 8.15 18.07
N LEU A 62 3.97 7.53 18.33
CA LEU A 62 3.25 6.70 17.35
C LEU A 62 2.20 7.55 16.64
N MET A 63 2.38 7.78 15.34
CA MET A 63 1.41 8.50 14.51
C MET A 63 0.51 7.52 13.77
N ASP A 64 -0.80 7.59 14.02
CA ASP A 64 -1.79 6.71 13.39
C ASP A 64 -1.98 7.00 11.90
N ASN A 65 -2.00 8.26 11.46
CA ASN A 65 -2.16 8.65 10.05
C ASN A 65 -3.10 7.73 9.22
N GLY A 66 -4.32 7.47 9.71
CA GLY A 66 -5.34 6.70 9.01
C GLY A 66 -5.26 5.17 9.14
N ARG A 67 -4.28 4.60 9.86
CA ARG A 67 -4.16 3.13 10.04
C ARG A 67 -5.31 2.55 10.83
N SER A 68 -5.78 3.22 11.88
CA SER A 68 -6.91 2.72 12.67
C SER A 68 -8.19 2.65 11.84
N ALA A 69 -8.45 3.68 11.02
CA ALA A 69 -9.58 3.68 10.09
C ALA A 69 -9.46 2.55 9.03
N MET A 70 -8.27 2.35 8.47
CA MET A 70 -8.00 1.26 7.52
C MET A 70 -8.17 -0.13 8.16
N ARG A 71 -7.74 -0.29 9.43
CA ARG A 71 -7.89 -1.54 10.19
C ARG A 71 -9.35 -1.91 10.42
N ASP A 72 -10.16 -0.91 10.74
CA ASP A 72 -11.57 -1.08 11.09
C ASP A 72 -12.45 -1.24 9.83
N ASP A 73 -11.91 -0.93 8.65
CA ASP A 73 -12.57 -1.15 7.37
C ASP A 73 -12.34 -2.58 6.85
N PRO A 74 -13.40 -3.42 6.75
CA PRO A 74 -13.27 -4.83 6.41
C PRO A 74 -12.71 -5.06 5.01
N ASP A 75 -12.90 -4.11 4.09
CA ASP A 75 -12.47 -4.22 2.69
C ASP A 75 -11.00 -3.83 2.51
N PHE A 76 -10.44 -3.01 3.42
CA PHE A 76 -9.13 -2.42 3.24
C PHE A 76 -8.08 -2.82 4.29
N ARG A 77 -8.48 -3.42 5.41
CA ARG A 77 -7.55 -3.83 6.49
C ARG A 77 -6.40 -4.72 6.02
N GLU A 78 -6.60 -5.48 4.94
CA GLU A 78 -5.59 -6.35 4.35
C GLU A 78 -4.37 -5.56 3.83
N ALA A 79 -4.56 -4.29 3.44
CA ALA A 79 -3.47 -3.41 3.03
C ALA A 79 -2.43 -3.20 4.14
N LEU A 80 -2.81 -3.31 5.42
CA LEU A 80 -1.91 -3.23 6.57
C LEU A 80 -0.96 -4.43 6.69
N TYR A 81 -1.24 -5.53 5.99
CA TYR A 81 -0.34 -6.68 5.93
C TYR A 81 0.90 -6.39 5.09
N CYS A 82 0.82 -5.44 4.16
CA CYS A 82 1.94 -5.07 3.29
C CYS A 82 3.25 -4.89 4.07
N ILE A 83 4.31 -5.55 3.61
CA ILE A 83 5.68 -5.42 4.14
C ILE A 83 6.56 -4.52 3.27
N ARG A 84 5.94 -3.84 2.29
CA ARG A 84 6.62 -2.89 1.38
C ARG A 84 7.81 -3.49 0.62
N CYS A 85 7.73 -4.78 0.27
CA CYS A 85 8.79 -5.41 -0.52
C CYS A 85 8.82 -4.92 -1.99
N GLY A 86 7.74 -4.37 -2.53
CA GLY A 86 7.73 -3.87 -3.91
C GLY A 86 7.61 -4.94 -5.00
N SER A 87 7.49 -6.23 -4.65
CA SER A 87 7.27 -7.34 -5.61
C SER A 87 6.11 -7.03 -6.59
N CYS A 88 5.01 -6.49 -6.04
CA CYS A 88 3.84 -6.09 -6.81
C CYS A 88 4.12 -4.97 -7.84
N LEU A 89 5.05 -4.05 -7.55
CA LEU A 89 5.43 -2.97 -8.47
C LEU A 89 6.28 -3.51 -9.62
N ASN A 90 7.21 -4.42 -9.32
CA ASN A 90 8.09 -5.03 -10.32
C ASN A 90 7.31 -5.78 -11.41
N THR A 91 6.21 -6.45 -11.03
CA THR A 91 5.34 -7.16 -11.99
C THR A 91 4.26 -6.28 -12.63
N CYS A 92 4.04 -5.06 -12.11
CA CYS A 92 2.94 -4.22 -12.53
C CYS A 92 3.23 -3.52 -13.87
N PRO A 93 2.46 -3.77 -14.94
CA PRO A 93 2.70 -3.15 -16.24
C PRO A 93 2.48 -1.63 -16.22
N VAL A 94 1.62 -1.13 -15.35
CA VAL A 94 1.35 0.32 -15.21
C VAL A 94 2.54 1.02 -14.56
N TYR A 95 3.11 0.42 -13.51
CA TYR A 95 4.28 0.97 -12.83
C TYR A 95 5.50 1.02 -13.75
N GLN A 96 5.67 0.05 -14.64
CA GLN A 96 6.78 0.07 -15.62
C GLN A 96 6.72 1.26 -16.60
N ILE A 97 5.56 1.90 -16.76
CA ILE A 97 5.36 3.03 -17.68
C ILE A 97 5.31 4.35 -16.90
N LEU A 98 4.56 4.40 -15.81
CA LEU A 98 4.33 5.62 -15.02
C LEU A 98 5.38 5.83 -13.92
N ASP A 99 6.07 4.78 -13.49
CA ASP A 99 7.06 4.79 -12.40
C ASP A 99 6.56 5.58 -11.17
N GLY A 100 7.32 6.59 -10.74
CA GLY A 100 7.01 7.41 -9.56
C GLY A 100 5.69 8.19 -9.67
N ASP A 101 5.13 8.35 -10.87
CA ASP A 101 3.84 9.03 -11.06
C ASP A 101 2.64 8.10 -10.78
N TYR A 102 2.85 6.80 -10.54
CA TYR A 102 1.78 5.86 -10.19
C TYR A 102 1.43 5.89 -8.69
N GLY A 103 0.97 7.03 -8.20
CA GLY A 103 0.58 7.25 -6.81
C GLY A 103 1.29 8.44 -6.18
N HIS A 104 1.48 8.40 -4.86
CA HIS A 104 2.18 9.42 -4.10
C HIS A 104 3.33 8.80 -3.31
N VAL A 105 3.31 8.89 -1.97
CA VAL A 105 4.30 8.26 -1.08
C VAL A 105 4.27 6.74 -1.19
N TYR A 106 3.07 6.18 -1.39
CA TYR A 106 2.87 4.78 -1.69
C TYR A 106 2.50 4.65 -3.17
N LEU A 107 3.19 3.74 -3.86
CA LEU A 107 3.09 3.55 -5.30
C LEU A 107 2.22 2.33 -5.64
N GLY A 108 1.71 2.29 -6.86
CA GLY A 108 0.95 1.16 -7.38
C GLY A 108 -0.51 1.12 -6.92
N GLY A 109 -1.20 0.02 -7.24
CA GLY A 109 -2.58 -0.19 -6.81
C GLY A 109 -2.73 -0.22 -5.28
N ILE A 110 -1.75 -0.81 -4.59
CA ILE A 110 -1.71 -0.78 -3.12
C ILE A 110 -1.50 0.67 -2.62
N GLY A 111 -0.72 1.46 -3.36
CA GLY A 111 -0.53 2.88 -3.09
C GLY A 111 -1.79 3.72 -3.22
N ALA A 112 -2.68 3.39 -4.16
CA ALA A 112 -4.00 4.03 -4.26
C ALA A 112 -4.81 3.81 -2.98
N VAL A 113 -4.84 2.59 -2.46
CA VAL A 113 -5.51 2.25 -1.20
C VAL A 113 -4.89 2.99 -0.02
N TRP A 114 -3.56 2.99 0.11
CA TRP A 114 -2.89 3.75 1.18
C TRP A 114 -3.15 5.25 1.11
N THR A 115 -3.14 5.81 -0.10
CA THR A 115 -3.39 7.24 -0.33
C THR A 115 -4.81 7.62 0.08
N TYR A 116 -5.80 6.76 -0.16
CA TYR A 116 -7.19 7.00 0.22
C TYR A 116 -7.34 7.29 1.73
N PHE A 117 -6.64 6.52 2.59
CA PHE A 117 -6.69 6.72 4.04
C PHE A 117 -5.75 7.79 4.58
N THR A 118 -4.62 8.04 3.91
CA THR A 118 -3.57 8.94 4.42
C THR A 118 -3.68 10.36 3.87
N ARG A 119 -4.30 10.54 2.69
CA ARG A 119 -4.36 11.81 1.97
C ARG A 119 -5.76 12.15 1.44
N GLY A 120 -6.63 11.15 1.33
CA GLY A 120 -8.01 11.32 0.90
C GLY A 120 -8.28 10.78 -0.50
N LYS A 121 -9.55 10.86 -0.89
CA LYS A 121 -10.09 10.20 -2.09
C LYS A 121 -9.68 10.86 -3.40
N GLU A 122 -9.49 12.18 -3.39
CA GLU A 122 -9.08 12.96 -4.55
C GLU A 122 -7.68 12.56 -5.01
N ASP A 123 -6.73 12.49 -4.08
CA ASP A 123 -5.35 12.05 -4.34
C ASP A 123 -5.28 10.57 -4.73
N ALA A 124 -6.17 9.73 -4.19
CA ALA A 124 -6.21 8.30 -4.51
C ALA A 124 -6.77 7.99 -5.91
N ALA A 125 -7.62 8.86 -6.45
CA ALA A 125 -8.41 8.56 -7.66
C ALA A 125 -7.54 8.27 -8.88
N GLY A 126 -6.49 9.06 -9.12
CA GLY A 126 -5.60 8.88 -10.27
C GLY A 126 -4.98 7.48 -10.31
N ALA A 127 -4.36 7.07 -9.20
CA ALA A 127 -3.77 5.74 -9.09
C ALA A 127 -4.83 4.63 -9.13
N ALA A 128 -5.98 4.82 -8.46
CA ALA A 128 -7.06 3.82 -8.49
C ALA A 128 -7.52 3.52 -9.92
N TRP A 129 -7.71 4.55 -10.76
CA TRP A 129 -8.17 4.38 -12.15
C TRP A 129 -7.07 3.99 -13.13
N ALA A 130 -5.79 4.17 -12.80
CA ALA A 130 -4.66 3.72 -13.62
C ALA A 130 -4.47 2.19 -13.57
N CYS A 131 -4.88 1.51 -12.50
CA CYS A 131 -4.76 0.06 -12.37
C CYS A 131 -5.47 -0.70 -13.51
N THR A 132 -4.82 -1.70 -14.11
CA THR A 132 -5.42 -2.50 -15.20
C THR A 132 -6.17 -3.74 -14.71
N ASP A 133 -6.24 -3.96 -13.39
CA ASP A 133 -6.88 -5.13 -12.78
C ASP A 133 -6.35 -6.50 -13.29
N CYS A 134 -5.08 -6.54 -13.72
CA CYS A 134 -4.46 -7.75 -14.27
C CYS A 134 -4.14 -8.84 -13.22
N ARG A 135 -4.34 -8.57 -11.92
CA ARG A 135 -4.13 -9.45 -10.76
C ARG A 135 -2.75 -10.09 -10.57
N ARG A 136 -1.73 -9.69 -11.34
CA ARG A 136 -0.34 -10.18 -11.16
C ARG A 136 0.23 -9.91 -9.77
N CYS A 137 -0.12 -8.78 -9.17
CA CYS A 137 0.35 -8.41 -7.83
C CYS A 137 -0.11 -9.38 -6.75
N THR A 138 -1.28 -10.02 -6.89
CA THR A 138 -1.77 -11.04 -5.95
C THR A 138 -0.92 -12.32 -6.03
N VAL A 139 -0.55 -12.73 -7.25
CA VAL A 139 0.27 -13.93 -7.50
C VAL A 139 1.69 -13.77 -6.95
N GLU A 140 2.28 -12.59 -7.09
CA GLU A 140 3.66 -12.31 -6.68
C GLU A 140 3.79 -11.85 -5.21
N CYS A 141 2.66 -11.67 -4.50
CA CYS A 141 2.68 -11.18 -3.13
C CYS A 141 3.05 -12.32 -2.16
N PRO A 142 4.13 -12.20 -1.37
CA PRO A 142 4.48 -13.22 -0.37
C PRO A 142 3.48 -13.32 0.80
N LEU A 143 2.57 -12.36 0.89
CA LEU A 143 1.54 -12.28 1.93
C LEU A 143 0.13 -12.48 1.37
N GLU A 144 0.03 -12.87 0.10
CA GLU A 144 -1.25 -13.20 -0.56
C GLU A 144 -2.25 -12.04 -0.55
N ILE A 145 -1.76 -10.79 -0.56
CA ILE A 145 -2.62 -9.60 -0.50
C ILE A 145 -3.37 -9.40 -1.82
N ASP A 146 -4.70 -9.36 -1.77
CA ASP A 146 -5.58 -9.10 -2.92
C ASP A 146 -5.76 -7.60 -3.17
N VAL A 147 -4.67 -6.97 -3.63
CA VAL A 147 -4.66 -5.55 -4.03
C VAL A 147 -5.72 -5.21 -5.08
N PRO A 148 -5.91 -5.99 -6.16
CA PRO A 148 -6.91 -5.70 -7.18
C PRO A 148 -8.33 -5.61 -6.62
N LYS A 149 -8.74 -6.54 -5.75
CA LYS A 149 -10.05 -6.49 -5.08
C LYS A 149 -10.24 -5.19 -4.28
N MET A 150 -9.21 -4.77 -3.53
CA MET A 150 -9.26 -3.49 -2.81
C MET A 150 -9.36 -2.30 -3.78
N VAL A 151 -8.66 -2.32 -4.91
CA VAL A 151 -8.75 -1.26 -5.92
C VAL A 151 -10.13 -1.22 -6.57
N GLU A 152 -10.77 -2.36 -6.83
CA GLU A 152 -12.15 -2.44 -7.32
C GLU A 152 -13.13 -1.80 -6.33
N GLU A 153 -13.03 -2.13 -5.04
CA GLU A 153 -13.85 -1.52 -3.99
C GLU A 153 -13.58 -0.02 -3.87
N LEU A 154 -12.32 0.40 -3.92
CA LEU A 154 -11.95 1.81 -3.94
C LEU A 154 -12.60 2.54 -5.12
N ARG A 155 -12.60 1.96 -6.32
CA ARG A 155 -13.29 2.53 -7.49
C ARG A 155 -14.78 2.67 -7.27
N ALA A 156 -15.43 1.69 -6.64
CA ALA A 156 -16.86 1.79 -6.30
C ALA A 156 -17.12 3.01 -5.41
N ARG A 157 -16.35 3.17 -4.32
CA ARG A 157 -16.45 4.33 -3.41
C ARG A 157 -16.11 5.66 -4.08
N LEU A 158 -15.19 5.66 -5.05
CA LEU A 158 -14.86 6.86 -5.85
C LEU A 158 -16.00 7.24 -6.79
N VAL A 159 -16.68 6.27 -7.42
CA VAL A 159 -17.87 6.52 -8.26
C VAL A 159 -18.98 7.16 -7.44
N GLU A 160 -19.23 6.69 -6.21
CA GLU A 160 -20.21 7.29 -5.29
C GLU A 160 -19.87 8.75 -4.95
N SER A 161 -18.57 9.07 -4.92
CA SER A 161 -18.06 10.42 -4.71
C SER A 161 -17.97 11.29 -5.98
N GLY A 162 -18.36 10.77 -7.15
CA GLY A 162 -18.24 11.50 -8.41
C GLY A 162 -16.82 11.63 -8.97
N LEU A 163 -15.88 10.82 -8.47
CA LEU A 163 -14.45 10.82 -8.83
C LEU A 163 -14.09 9.74 -9.86
N GLN A 164 -15.01 9.42 -10.75
CA GLN A 164 -14.78 8.54 -11.89
C GLN A 164 -14.38 9.32 -13.16
N PRO A 165 -13.57 8.73 -14.05
CA PRO A 165 -13.28 9.32 -15.35
C PRO A 165 -14.55 9.51 -16.18
N ASN A 166 -14.56 10.55 -17.02
CA ASN A 166 -15.69 10.85 -17.92
C ASN A 166 -16.05 9.64 -18.83
N SER A 167 -15.06 8.86 -19.25
CA SER A 167 -15.27 7.64 -20.04
C SER A 167 -16.06 6.58 -19.29
N VAL A 168 -15.75 6.36 -18.01
CA VAL A 168 -16.46 5.41 -17.14
C VAL A 168 -17.88 5.89 -16.87
N ARG A 169 -18.07 7.19 -16.63
CA ARG A 169 -19.41 7.79 -16.47
C ARG A 169 -20.26 7.57 -17.72
N ALA A 170 -19.74 7.90 -18.90
CA ALA A 170 -20.44 7.72 -20.17
C ALA A 170 -20.80 6.25 -20.41
N MET A 171 -19.87 5.33 -20.13
CA MET A 171 -20.13 3.88 -20.23
C MET A 171 -21.26 3.44 -19.30
N THR A 172 -21.27 3.92 -18.06
CA THR A 172 -22.32 3.60 -17.06
C THR A 172 -23.68 4.13 -17.50
N GLU A 173 -23.73 5.33 -18.08
CA GLU A 173 -24.95 5.92 -18.64
C GLU A 173 -25.48 5.13 -19.84
N ASN A 174 -24.59 4.71 -20.75
CA ASN A 174 -24.97 3.86 -21.88
C ASN A 174 -25.57 2.53 -21.40
N ILE A 175 -24.98 1.89 -20.39
CA ILE A 175 -25.50 0.63 -19.82
C ILE A 175 -26.90 0.85 -19.25
N LYS A 176 -27.11 1.94 -18.47
CA LYS A 176 -28.40 2.24 -17.86
C LYS A 176 -29.49 2.53 -18.89
N ASN A 177 -29.16 3.22 -19.97
CA ASN A 177 -30.13 3.67 -20.97
C ASN A 177 -30.40 2.63 -22.05
N ALA A 178 -29.38 1.86 -22.44
CA ALA A 178 -29.39 1.02 -23.63
C ALA A 178 -28.99 -0.44 -23.40
N GLY A 179 -28.62 -0.82 -22.17
CA GLY A 179 -28.18 -2.17 -21.83
C GLY A 179 -26.82 -2.57 -22.39
N SER A 180 -26.07 -1.64 -22.97
CA SER A 180 -24.74 -1.86 -23.56
C SER A 180 -23.77 -0.76 -23.13
N PRO A 181 -22.48 -1.08 -22.86
CA PRO A 181 -21.46 -0.06 -22.60
C PRO A 181 -21.15 0.82 -23.82
N TYR A 182 -21.44 0.31 -25.02
CA TYR A 182 -21.22 1.03 -26.27
C TYR A 182 -22.43 1.90 -26.61
N PRO A 183 -22.22 3.06 -27.26
CA PRO A 183 -23.31 3.88 -27.76
C PRO A 183 -24.20 3.04 -28.69
N THR A 184 -25.49 2.91 -28.38
CA THR A 184 -26.46 2.29 -29.29
C THR A 184 -26.77 3.28 -30.41
N GLY A 185 -25.90 3.26 -31.41
CA GLY A 185 -25.90 4.21 -32.52
C GLY A 185 -24.65 4.10 -33.38
N LEU A 186 -24.14 2.89 -33.63
CA LEU A 186 -23.36 2.64 -34.86
C LEU A 186 -24.35 2.63 -36.02
N GLY A 187 -24.89 3.79 -36.33
CA GLY A 187 -25.35 4.07 -37.67
C GLY A 187 -24.16 3.85 -38.59
N THR A 188 -24.32 2.98 -39.57
CA THR A 188 -23.51 2.96 -40.78
C THR A 188 -23.42 4.39 -41.32
N SER A 189 -22.36 5.11 -40.99
CA SER A 189 -21.99 6.34 -41.69
C SER A 189 -20.54 6.22 -42.11
N GLU A 190 -20.41 5.71 -43.34
CA GLU A 190 -19.38 6.07 -44.32
C GLU A 190 -17.94 5.69 -43.97
N MET A 191 -17.56 4.56 -44.55
CA MET A 191 -16.21 4.29 -45.05
C MET A 191 -16.07 4.89 -46.44
#